data_AF-A0A8C8ZI82-F1
#
_entry.id   AF-A0A8C8ZI82-F1
#
_cell.length_a   1.000
_cell.length_b   1.000
_cell.length_c   1.000
_cell.angle_alpha   90.00
_cell.angle_beta   90.00
_cell.angle_gamma   90.00
#
_symmetry.space_group_name_H-M   'P 1'
#
loop_
_entity.id
_entity.type
_entity.pdbx_description
1 polymer ?
#
loop_
_entity_poly.entity_id
_entity_poly.type
_entity_poly.pdbx_seq_one_letter_code
_entity_poly.pdbx_strand_id
1 'polypeptide(L)'
;TCVQPEFHCGDPQCTSCKHHPCPPGQRAKPHGEFIFGFECVDCDAGTFSRGREGHCRPWADCSQFGFLTTFPGNKTHNAVCTPEPLPTEPQGPLGIVLLAVATCILVLTVAQLGLHTWQLRREQAWPRETQLLLEAPPPPAEDACSCQFPEEERGERLAEDKGRPGDLWV
;
A
#
# COMPACT_ATOMS: atom_id res chain seq x y z
N THR A 1 -2.57 -51.68 -35.20
CA THR A 1 -1.87 -51.98 -33.93
C THR A 1 -1.68 -50.69 -33.16
N CYS A 2 -2.02 -50.67 -31.88
CA CYS A 2 -1.81 -49.49 -31.03
C CYS A 2 -0.39 -49.56 -30.45
N VAL A 3 0.54 -48.80 -31.03
CA VAL A 3 1.98 -48.86 -30.69
C VAL A 3 2.36 -47.79 -29.64
N GLN A 4 1.45 -46.85 -29.35
CA GLN A 4 1.70 -45.79 -28.38
C GLN A 4 1.50 -46.27 -26.94
N PRO A 5 2.37 -45.88 -25.99
CA PRO A 5 2.14 -46.05 -24.56
C PRO A 5 0.84 -45.36 -24.16
N GLU A 6 0.14 -45.89 -23.15
CA GLU A 6 -1.21 -45.43 -22.74
C GLU A 6 -2.34 -45.75 -23.72
N PHE A 7 -2.11 -46.57 -24.75
CA PHE A 7 -3.18 -47.00 -25.67
C PHE A 7 -3.43 -48.50 -25.63
N HIS A 8 -4.71 -48.88 -25.59
CA HIS A 8 -5.17 -50.26 -25.73
C HIS A 8 -6.11 -50.41 -26.92
N CYS A 9 -6.21 -51.62 -27.47
CA CYS A 9 -7.17 -51.94 -28.51
C CYS A 9 -8.60 -51.80 -27.97
N GLY A 10 -9.44 -51.01 -28.65
CA GLY A 10 -10.85 -50.84 -28.29
C GLY A 10 -11.76 -51.97 -28.77
N ASP A 11 -11.26 -52.81 -29.68
CA ASP A 11 -11.96 -53.93 -30.32
C ASP A 11 -11.01 -55.12 -30.57
N PRO A 12 -11.52 -56.35 -30.77
CA PRO A 12 -10.71 -57.56 -30.97
C PRO A 12 -9.84 -57.54 -32.22
N GLN A 13 -10.22 -56.76 -33.23
CA GLN A 13 -9.45 -56.56 -34.46
C GLN A 13 -8.43 -55.41 -34.34
N CYS A 14 -8.40 -54.73 -33.18
CA CYS A 14 -7.56 -53.57 -32.88
C CYS A 14 -7.63 -52.47 -33.97
N THR A 15 -8.85 -52.23 -34.46
CA THR A 15 -9.16 -51.21 -35.47
C THR A 15 -9.24 -49.82 -34.85
N SER A 16 -9.62 -49.75 -33.58
CA SER A 16 -9.69 -48.56 -32.75
C SER A 16 -8.70 -48.63 -31.58
N CYS A 17 -8.07 -47.51 -31.24
CA CYS A 17 -7.20 -47.37 -30.09
C CYS A 17 -7.86 -46.47 -29.05
N LYS A 18 -8.02 -46.97 -27.82
CA LYS A 18 -8.52 -46.19 -26.69
C LYS A 18 -7.35 -45.74 -25.82
N HIS A 19 -7.38 -44.48 -25.42
CA HIS A 19 -6.40 -43.90 -24.49
C HIS A 19 -6.79 -44.26 -23.05
N HIS A 20 -5.82 -44.77 -22.31
CA HIS A 20 -5.89 -45.20 -20.93
C HIS A 20 -4.70 -44.56 -20.19
N PRO A 21 -4.87 -43.32 -19.68
CA PRO A 21 -3.79 -42.60 -19.03
C PRO A 21 -3.39 -43.26 -17.72
N CYS A 22 -2.09 -43.24 -17.42
CA CYS A 22 -1.58 -43.58 -16.11
C CYS A 22 -1.91 -42.47 -15.09
N PRO A 23 -2.10 -42.82 -13.81
CA PRO A 23 -2.37 -41.83 -12.78
C PRO A 23 -1.17 -40.88 -12.60
N PRO A 24 -1.39 -39.70 -12.00
CA PRO A 24 -0.30 -38.79 -11.64
C PRO A 24 0.77 -39.49 -10.82
N GLY A 25 2.04 -39.20 -11.09
CA GLY A 25 3.17 -39.88 -10.46
C GLY A 25 3.60 -41.18 -11.12
N GLN A 26 2.94 -41.57 -12.21
CA GLN A 26 3.28 -42.77 -12.97
C GLN A 26 3.53 -42.48 -14.46
N ARG A 27 4.22 -43.42 -15.10
CA ARG A 27 4.43 -43.49 -16.54
C ARG A 27 3.98 -44.84 -17.08
N ALA A 28 3.63 -44.87 -18.36
CA ALA A 28 3.38 -46.12 -19.06
C ALA A 28 4.71 -46.79 -19.41
N LYS A 29 4.91 -48.02 -18.95
CA LYS A 29 6.05 -48.87 -19.29
C LYS A 29 5.55 -50.04 -20.13
N PRO A 30 6.08 -50.25 -21.34
CA PRO A 30 5.72 -51.41 -22.16
C PRO A 30 5.99 -52.72 -21.42
N HIS A 31 5.09 -53.70 -21.56
CA HIS A 31 5.23 -55.01 -20.94
C HIS A 31 5.00 -56.13 -21.99
N GLY A 32 5.78 -57.22 -21.88
CA GLY A 32 5.69 -58.40 -22.76
C GLY A 32 6.71 -58.44 -23.91
N GLU A 33 6.94 -59.64 -24.45
CA GLU A 33 7.88 -59.91 -25.55
C GLU A 33 7.35 -59.43 -26.92
N PHE A 34 6.02 -59.46 -27.09
CA PHE A 34 5.29 -58.84 -28.18
C PHE A 34 4.47 -57.71 -27.56
N ILE A 35 4.85 -56.45 -27.77
CA ILE A 35 4.30 -55.30 -27.03
C ILE A 35 2.81 -55.10 -27.37
N PHE A 36 1.93 -55.69 -26.56
CA PHE A 36 0.46 -55.53 -26.62
C PHE A 36 -0.12 -55.10 -25.27
N GLY A 37 0.62 -54.28 -24.52
CA GLY A 37 0.18 -53.72 -23.26
C GLY A 37 1.24 -52.85 -22.59
N PHE A 38 0.81 -52.03 -21.64
CA PHE A 38 1.69 -51.26 -20.77
C PHE A 38 1.25 -51.45 -19.32
N GLU A 39 2.19 -51.34 -18.41
CA GLU A 39 1.98 -51.23 -16.97
C GLU A 39 2.24 -49.78 -16.54
N CYS A 40 1.45 -49.26 -15.61
CA CYS A 40 1.75 -47.96 -15.00
C CYS A 40 2.75 -48.17 -13.86
N VAL A 41 3.92 -47.55 -13.99
CA VAL A 41 4.98 -47.62 -12.99
C VAL A 41 5.28 -46.25 -12.42
N ASP A 42 5.63 -46.23 -11.14
CA ASP A 42 6.00 -45.01 -10.43
C ASP A 42 7.18 -44.29 -11.09
N CYS A 43 7.12 -42.96 -11.06
CA CYS A 43 8.22 -42.11 -11.46
C CYS A 43 9.42 -42.26 -10.52
N ASP A 44 10.61 -42.27 -11.12
CA ASP A 44 11.89 -42.30 -10.41
C ASP A 44 12.11 -41.01 -9.61
N ALA A 45 12.94 -41.07 -8.57
CA ALA A 45 13.30 -39.88 -7.79
C ALA A 45 13.92 -38.81 -8.69
N GLY A 46 13.55 -37.54 -8.48
CA GLY A 46 13.95 -36.45 -9.36
C GLY A 46 13.03 -36.25 -10.57
N THR A 47 11.97 -37.05 -10.72
CA THR A 47 11.01 -36.92 -11.83
C THR A 47 9.57 -36.83 -11.36
N PHE A 48 8.71 -36.26 -12.21
CA PHE A 48 7.29 -36.11 -11.96
C PHE A 48 6.43 -36.36 -13.21
N SER A 49 5.17 -36.74 -13.00
CA SER A 49 4.14 -36.88 -14.05
C SER A 49 2.82 -36.35 -13.54
N ARG A 50 2.12 -35.54 -14.35
CA ARG A 50 0.77 -35.04 -14.01
C ARG A 50 -0.33 -36.01 -14.44
N GLY A 51 0.02 -37.19 -14.99
CA GLY A 51 -0.91 -38.24 -15.41
C GLY A 51 -1.58 -38.03 -16.76
N ARG A 52 -1.17 -37.01 -17.53
CA ARG A 52 -1.78 -36.70 -18.85
C ARG A 52 -0.82 -36.92 -20.03
N GLU A 53 0.48 -37.03 -19.74
CA GLU A 53 1.51 -37.14 -20.76
C GLU A 53 2.09 -38.56 -20.92
N GLY A 54 1.75 -39.48 -20.01
CA GLY A 54 2.23 -40.87 -20.04
C GLY A 54 3.72 -41.09 -19.79
N HIS A 55 4.47 -40.04 -19.47
CA HIS A 55 5.89 -40.12 -19.17
C HIS A 55 6.28 -39.21 -18.00
N CYS A 56 7.31 -39.62 -17.26
CA CYS A 56 7.91 -38.82 -16.20
C CYS A 56 8.90 -37.81 -16.78
N ARG A 57 8.91 -36.60 -16.25
CA ARG A 57 9.80 -35.50 -16.61
C ARG A 57 10.69 -35.14 -15.43
N PRO A 58 11.94 -34.70 -15.65
CA PRO A 58 12.79 -34.23 -14.56
C PRO A 58 12.17 -33.01 -13.87
N TRP A 59 12.42 -32.87 -12.57
CA TRP A 59 12.09 -31.64 -11.85
C TRP A 59 12.87 -30.45 -12.42
N ALA A 60 12.28 -29.25 -12.34
CA ALA A 60 12.96 -28.02 -12.71
C ALA A 60 14.14 -27.77 -11.77
N ASP A 61 15.30 -27.48 -12.35
CA ASP A 61 16.46 -27.01 -11.61
C ASP A 61 16.41 -25.49 -11.49
N CYS A 62 15.88 -25.01 -10.37
CA CYS A 62 15.76 -23.57 -10.12
C CYS A 62 17.12 -22.86 -10.04
N SER A 63 18.17 -23.58 -9.61
CA SER A 63 19.51 -23.01 -9.44
C SER A 63 20.14 -22.60 -10.78
N GLN A 64 19.82 -23.34 -11.85
CA GLN A 64 20.24 -23.02 -13.21
C GLN A 64 19.76 -21.64 -13.67
N PHE A 65 18.64 -21.16 -13.12
CA PHE A 65 18.04 -19.86 -13.46
C PHE A 65 18.28 -18.79 -12.39
N GLY A 66 19.11 -19.05 -11.38
CA GLY A 66 19.33 -18.14 -10.26
C GLY A 66 18.07 -17.93 -9.39
N PHE A 67 17.17 -18.91 -9.37
CA PHE A 67 15.95 -18.88 -8.57
C PHE A 67 16.07 -19.77 -7.34
N LEU A 68 15.33 -19.39 -6.29
CA LEU A 68 15.20 -20.19 -5.09
C LEU A 68 14.13 -21.27 -5.28
N THR A 69 14.45 -22.49 -4.87
CA THR A 69 13.49 -23.61 -4.87
C THR A 69 12.60 -23.52 -3.64
N THR A 70 11.37 -23.04 -3.80
CA THR A 70 10.38 -22.99 -2.69
C THR A 70 9.76 -24.36 -2.44
N PHE A 71 9.58 -25.14 -3.50
CA PHE A 71 9.09 -26.51 -3.42
C PHE A 71 9.98 -27.41 -4.27
N PRO A 72 10.58 -28.48 -3.71
CA PRO A 72 11.55 -29.30 -4.42
C PRO A 72 10.95 -30.17 -5.53
N GLY A 73 9.62 -30.32 -5.58
CA GLY A 73 8.97 -31.30 -6.45
C GLY A 73 8.63 -32.59 -5.71
N ASN A 74 7.75 -33.38 -6.30
CA ASN A 74 7.46 -34.76 -5.90
C ASN A 74 7.10 -35.58 -7.15
N LYS A 75 6.63 -36.82 -6.99
CA LYS A 75 6.25 -37.65 -8.15
C LYS A 75 5.12 -37.03 -8.98
N THR A 76 4.23 -36.22 -8.41
CA THR A 76 3.04 -35.68 -9.11
C THR A 76 3.22 -34.23 -9.57
N HIS A 77 4.11 -33.47 -8.95
CA HIS A 77 4.29 -32.04 -9.15
C HIS A 77 5.75 -31.68 -9.38
N ASN A 78 5.97 -30.71 -10.26
CA ASN A 78 7.29 -30.14 -10.53
C ASN A 78 7.82 -29.37 -9.32
N ALA A 79 9.12 -29.11 -9.31
CA ALA A 79 9.71 -28.08 -8.46
C ALA A 79 9.10 -26.70 -8.78
N VAL A 80 8.92 -25.87 -7.75
CA VAL A 80 8.45 -24.49 -7.87
C VAL A 80 9.61 -23.57 -7.59
N CYS A 81 9.93 -22.74 -8.58
CA CYS A 81 10.99 -21.75 -8.52
C CYS A 81 10.40 -20.37 -8.26
N THR A 82 10.98 -19.66 -7.30
CA THR A 82 10.67 -18.26 -7.05
C THR A 82 11.90 -17.40 -7.32
N PRO A 83 11.74 -16.24 -7.98
CA PRO A 83 12.78 -15.23 -8.00
C PRO A 83 13.25 -14.95 -6.58
N GLU A 84 14.56 -14.85 -6.40
CA GLU A 84 15.08 -14.35 -5.13
C GLU A 84 14.47 -12.96 -4.91
N PRO A 85 13.83 -12.71 -3.76
CA PRO A 85 13.40 -11.36 -3.44
C PRO A 85 14.64 -10.49 -3.56
N LEU A 86 14.58 -9.42 -4.35
CA LEU A 86 15.66 -8.43 -4.31
C LEU A 86 15.87 -8.12 -2.82
N PRO A 87 17.13 -8.04 -2.34
CA PRO A 87 17.37 -7.49 -1.03
C PRO A 87 16.59 -6.17 -1.03
N THR A 88 15.64 -6.04 -0.11
CA THR A 88 15.10 -4.74 0.25
C THR A 88 16.33 -3.98 0.70
N GLU A 89 16.97 -3.28 -0.24
CA GLU A 89 18.11 -2.43 0.03
C GLU A 89 17.73 -1.64 1.27
N PRO A 90 18.46 -1.80 2.40
CA PRO A 90 18.28 -0.90 3.51
C PRO A 90 18.42 0.48 2.89
N GLN A 91 17.37 1.32 2.96
CA GLN A 91 17.41 2.63 2.32
C GLN A 91 18.75 3.27 2.68
N GLY A 92 19.66 3.32 1.71
CA GLY A 92 21.03 3.73 1.99
C GLY A 92 20.99 5.13 2.59
N PRO A 93 22.09 5.60 3.21
CA PRO A 93 22.15 6.97 3.75
C PRO A 93 21.68 8.00 2.71
N LEU A 94 21.90 7.73 1.42
CA LEU A 94 21.45 8.55 0.29
C LEU A 94 19.91 8.57 0.12
N GLY A 95 19.22 7.45 0.33
CA GLY A 95 17.75 7.37 0.29
C GLY A 95 17.09 8.11 1.45
N ILE A 96 17.67 8.00 2.65
CA ILE A 96 17.22 8.75 3.84
C ILE A 96 17.42 10.26 3.62
N VAL A 97 18.57 10.66 3.09
CA VAL A 97 18.86 12.07 2.77
C VAL A 97 17.90 12.61 1.71
N LEU A 98 17.60 11.85 0.65
CA LEU A 98 16.64 12.26 -0.38
C LEU A 98 15.22 12.46 0.20
N LEU A 99 14.77 11.55 1.07
CA LEU A 99 13.49 11.70 1.76
C LEU A 99 13.49 12.93 2.67
N ALA A 100 14.54 13.13 3.46
CA ALA A 100 14.66 14.30 4.33
C ALA A 100 14.61 15.61 3.51
N VAL A 101 15.38 15.70 2.42
CA VAL A 101 15.38 16.86 1.53
C VAL A 101 13.99 17.11 0.93
N ALA A 102 13.31 16.07 0.45
CA ALA A 102 11.97 16.19 -0.11
C ALA A 102 10.97 16.72 0.93
N THR A 103 11.03 16.22 2.17
CA THR A 103 10.18 16.70 3.26
C THR A 103 10.48 18.16 3.63
N CYS A 104 11.76 18.55 3.68
CA CYS A 104 12.15 19.93 3.96
C CYS A 104 11.61 20.88 2.88
N ILE A 105 11.74 20.53 1.59
CA ILE A 105 11.21 21.34 0.48
C ILE A 105 9.69 21.49 0.60
N LEU A 106 8.97 20.42 0.92
CA LEU A 106 7.52 20.47 1.10
C LEU A 106 7.12 21.41 2.25
N VAL A 107 7.79 21.32 3.40
CA VAL A 107 7.52 22.21 4.54
C VAL A 107 7.79 23.68 4.20
N LEU A 108 8.91 23.95 3.51
CA LEU A 108 9.26 25.31 3.10
C LEU A 108 8.25 25.90 2.12
N THR A 109 7.77 25.12 1.14
CA THR A 109 6.78 25.59 0.17
C THR A 109 5.43 25.88 0.84
N VAL A 110 4.98 25.02 1.76
CA VAL A 110 3.74 25.24 2.54
C VAL A 110 3.87 26.49 3.42
N ALA A 111 5.00 26.67 4.11
CA ALA A 111 5.25 27.85 4.93
C ALA A 111 5.27 29.14 4.10
N GLN A 112 5.93 29.12 2.93
CA GLN A 112 5.96 30.25 2.01
C GLN A 112 4.56 30.58 1.47
N LEU A 113 3.78 29.60 1.02
CA LEU A 113 2.40 29.79 0.57
C LEU A 113 1.51 30.31 1.72
N GLY A 114 1.68 29.78 2.93
CA GLY A 114 1.00 30.28 4.13
C GLY A 114 1.31 31.75 4.40
N LEU A 115 2.60 32.13 4.34
CA LEU A 115 3.02 33.51 4.52
C LEU A 115 2.49 34.41 3.41
N HIS A 116 2.54 33.98 2.14
CA HIS A 116 2.00 34.74 1.02
C HIS A 116 0.49 34.94 1.13
N THR A 117 -0.27 33.89 1.48
CA THR A 117 -1.72 34.02 1.68
C THR A 117 -2.06 34.85 2.92
N TRP A 118 -1.23 34.85 3.96
CA TRP A 118 -1.38 35.71 5.13
C TRP A 118 -1.11 37.17 4.78
N GLN A 119 -0.04 37.45 4.04
CA GLN A 119 0.28 38.79 3.53
C GLN A 119 -0.86 39.33 2.65
N LEU A 120 -1.32 38.55 1.67
CA LEU A 120 -2.45 38.95 0.82
C LEU A 120 -3.74 39.21 1.62
N ARG A 121 -4.02 38.38 2.64
CA ARG A 121 -5.16 38.62 3.54
C ARG A 121 -4.99 39.88 4.36
N ARG A 122 -3.78 40.16 4.85
CA ARG A 122 -3.47 41.36 5.64
C ARG A 122 -3.59 42.64 4.81
N GLU A 123 -3.03 42.63 3.61
CA GLU A 123 -3.15 43.71 2.63
C GLU A 123 -4.59 43.92 2.14
N GLN A 124 -5.52 43.00 2.40
CA GLN A 124 -6.93 43.13 2.05
C GLN A 124 -7.83 43.44 3.26
N ALA A 125 -7.35 43.16 4.48
CA ALA A 125 -7.98 43.61 5.72
C ALA A 125 -7.71 45.11 5.98
N TRP A 126 -6.48 45.59 5.76
CA TRP A 126 -6.09 46.99 5.98
C TRP A 126 -6.83 48.03 5.10
N PRO A 127 -7.10 47.78 3.79
CA PRO A 127 -7.89 48.69 2.97
C PRO A 127 -9.36 48.72 3.39
N ARG A 128 -9.87 47.66 4.03
CA ARG A 128 -11.26 47.55 4.46
C ARG A 128 -11.54 48.34 5.75
N GLU A 129 -10.56 48.39 6.66
CA GLU A 129 -10.62 49.28 7.83
C GLU A 129 -10.50 50.76 7.46
N THR A 130 -9.74 51.09 6.40
CA THR A 130 -9.56 52.49 5.97
C THR A 130 -10.83 53.07 5.34
N GLN A 131 -11.68 52.24 4.71
CA GLN A 131 -12.96 52.65 4.12
C GLN A 131 -14.06 52.89 5.19
N LEU A 132 -14.04 52.16 6.31
CA LEU A 132 -15.04 52.33 7.39
C LEU A 132 -14.77 53.54 8.28
N LEU A 133 -13.52 54.01 8.38
CA LEU A 133 -13.13 55.15 9.20
C LEU A 133 -13.35 56.51 8.48
N LEU A 134 -13.48 56.51 7.15
CA LEU A 134 -13.66 57.73 6.35
C LEU A 134 -15.14 58.18 6.27
N GLU A 135 -16.10 57.32 6.61
CA GLU A 135 -17.54 57.58 6.52
C GLU A 135 -18.18 57.93 7.88
N ALA A 136 -17.51 58.74 8.71
CA ALA A 136 -18.09 59.30 9.93
C ALA A 136 -18.23 60.83 9.80
N PRO A 137 -19.45 61.41 9.82
CA PRO A 137 -19.63 62.86 9.74
C PRO A 137 -19.08 63.59 10.99
N PRO A 138 -18.51 64.81 10.84
CA PRO A 138 -17.86 65.51 11.94
C PRO A 138 -18.87 66.16 12.93
N PRO A 139 -18.54 66.26 14.23
CA PRO A 139 -19.33 67.03 15.20
C PRO A 139 -19.08 68.56 15.04
N PRO A 140 -20.08 69.42 15.33
CA PRO A 140 -19.92 70.86 15.21
C PRO A 140 -19.10 71.44 16.37
N ALA A 141 -18.37 72.52 16.07
CA ALA A 141 -17.52 73.26 16.99
C ALA A 141 -18.35 74.14 17.94
N GLU A 142 -18.08 74.06 19.24
CA GLU A 142 -18.55 75.02 20.24
C GLU A 142 -17.38 75.87 20.77
N ASP A 143 -17.66 77.17 20.86
CA ASP A 143 -16.71 78.28 20.99
C ASP A 143 -15.91 78.31 22.31
N ALA A 144 -14.61 78.56 22.14
CA ALA A 144 -13.68 79.34 22.94
C ALA A 144 -13.78 79.42 24.49
N CYS A 145 -12.70 78.92 25.11
CA CYS A 145 -11.94 79.47 26.26
C CYS A 145 -12.55 79.44 27.68
N SER A 146 -12.00 78.58 28.54
CA SER A 146 -11.08 78.99 29.64
C SER A 146 -10.62 77.77 30.47
N CYS A 147 -9.34 77.73 30.85
CA CYS A 147 -8.70 76.63 31.57
C CYS A 147 -9.13 76.54 33.05
N GLN A 148 -9.13 75.32 33.62
CA GLN A 148 -8.67 75.10 35.00
C GLN A 148 -8.24 73.63 35.21
N PHE A 149 -6.99 73.44 35.63
CA PHE A 149 -6.49 72.18 36.17
C PHE A 149 -7.09 71.93 37.56
N PRO A 150 -7.35 70.68 37.96
CA PRO A 150 -7.48 70.36 39.37
C PRO A 150 -6.19 69.72 39.90
N GLU A 151 -5.64 70.40 40.91
CA GLU A 151 -4.80 69.88 41.98
C GLU A 151 -5.59 68.93 42.90
N GLU A 152 -4.82 68.19 43.71
CA GLU A 152 -5.24 67.64 45.02
C GLU A 152 -6.11 66.35 44.97
N GLU A 153 -5.51 65.22 45.35
CA GLU A 153 -5.53 64.73 46.74
C GLU A 153 -6.94 64.27 47.13
N ARG A 154 -7.10 62.94 47.27
CA ARG A 154 -7.69 62.31 48.47
C ARG A 154 -8.06 60.85 48.21
N GLY A 155 -7.22 59.96 48.75
CA GLY A 155 -7.62 58.99 49.78
C GLY A 155 -8.66 57.90 49.48
N GLU A 156 -8.14 56.66 49.37
CA GLU A 156 -8.57 55.39 50.02
C GLU A 156 -9.88 54.63 49.69
N ARG A 157 -9.65 53.35 49.31
CA ARG A 157 -10.22 52.03 49.74
C ARG A 157 -11.73 51.78 49.87
N LEU A 158 -12.21 50.72 49.18
CA LEU A 158 -12.69 49.41 49.72
C LEU A 158 -13.16 48.53 48.53
N ALA A 159 -12.56 47.37 48.24
CA ALA A 159 -12.88 46.02 48.73
C ALA A 159 -14.32 45.54 48.46
N GLU A 160 -14.45 44.68 47.43
CA GLU A 160 -15.02 43.31 47.46
C GLU A 160 -16.11 43.01 48.51
N ASP A 161 -17.28 42.49 48.10
CA ASP A 161 -17.92 41.25 48.63
C ASP A 161 -19.36 40.98 48.09
N LYS A 162 -19.69 39.68 48.06
CA LYS A 162 -20.99 38.96 48.00
C LYS A 162 -21.67 38.78 46.65
N GLY A 163 -22.01 37.56 46.21
CA GLY A 163 -22.38 36.35 46.97
C GLY A 163 -23.91 36.26 47.10
N ARG A 164 -24.55 35.43 46.25
CA ARG A 164 -25.96 34.95 46.30
C ARG A 164 -26.29 34.30 47.68
N PRO A 165 -27.53 33.82 48.00
CA PRO A 165 -28.82 33.71 47.25
C PRO A 165 -30.06 34.15 48.08
N GLY A 166 -31.28 34.02 47.54
CA GLY A 166 -32.49 33.97 48.38
C GLY A 166 -33.81 34.12 47.64
N ASP A 167 -34.60 33.04 47.64
CA ASP A 167 -36.01 32.95 47.23
C ASP A 167 -36.93 33.87 48.04
N LEU A 168 -38.04 34.35 47.44
CA LEU A 168 -39.38 34.14 48.01
C LEU A 168 -40.51 34.58 47.05
N TRP A 169 -41.56 33.76 47.04
CA TRP A 169 -42.84 33.93 46.37
C TRP A 169 -43.76 34.92 47.11
N VAL A 170 -44.58 35.67 46.35
CA VAL A 170 -46.05 35.86 46.41
C VAL A 170 -46.42 37.11 45.62
#